data_AF-A0A518JUS5-F1
#
_entry.id   AF-A0A518JUS5-F1
#
_cell.length_a   1.000
_cell.length_b   1.000
_cell.length_c   1.000
_cell.angle_alpha   90.00
_cell.angle_beta   90.00
_cell.angle_gamma   90.00
#
_symmetry.space_group_name_H-M   'P 1'
#
loop_
_entity.id
_entity.type
_entity.pdbx_description
1 polymer ?
#
loop_
_entity_poly.entity_id
_entity_poly.type
_entity_poly.pdbx_seq_one_letter_code
_entity_poly.pdbx_strand_id
1 'polypeptide(L)' 'MNLETIIDGLSRDQQIIAMEMLWKRLSQGPDNTAPPTWHRDIVAERVAGLQDGTESLSDWADVKKRLADRLQ' A
#
# COMPACT_ATOMS: atom_id res chain seq x y z
N MET A 1 -13.93 -5.19 -23.01
CA MET A 1 -12.61 -5.72 -22.60
C MET A 1 -12.52 -5.53 -21.10
N ASN A 2 -12.39 -6.62 -20.33
CA ASN A 2 -12.34 -6.58 -18.86
C ASN A 2 -10.92 -6.20 -18.41
N LEU A 3 -10.79 -5.43 -17.33
CA LEU A 3 -9.50 -5.05 -16.74
C LEU A 3 -8.66 -6.27 -16.34
N GLU A 4 -9.31 -7.33 -15.84
CA GLU A 4 -8.63 -8.58 -15.52
C GLU A 4 -7.95 -9.18 -16.76
N THR A 5 -8.66 -9.26 -17.88
CA THR A 5 -8.11 -9.78 -19.15
C THR A 5 -6.95 -8.92 -19.68
N ILE A 6 -6.96 -7.61 -19.40
CA ILE A 6 -5.85 -6.71 -19.78
C ILE A 6 -4.63 -6.99 -18.90
N ILE A 7 -4.80 -7.13 -17.59
CA ILE A 7 -3.73 -7.39 -16.63
C ILE A 7 -3.09 -8.77 -16.86
N ASP A 8 -3.90 -9.78 -17.18
CA ASP A 8 -3.46 -11.14 -17.48
C ASP A 8 -2.58 -11.20 -18.75
N GLY A 9 -2.79 -10.28 -19.69
CA GLY A 9 -2.00 -10.17 -20.91
C GLY A 9 -0.65 -9.47 -20.74
N LEU A 10 -0.39 -8.86 -19.58
CA LEU A 10 0.87 -8.17 -19.29
C LEU A 10 1.95 -9.14 -18.82
N SER A 11 3.19 -8.95 -19.27
CA SER A 11 4.35 -9.58 -18.64
C SER A 11 4.51 -9.10 -17.20
N ARG A 12 5.29 -9.82 -16.38
CA ARG A 12 5.55 -9.43 -14.98
C ARG A 12 6.10 -8.00 -14.88
N ASP A 13 7.05 -7.63 -15.74
CA ASP A 13 7.64 -6.30 -15.74
C ASP A 13 6.62 -5.24 -16.15
N GLN A 14 5.75 -5.54 -17.12
CA GLN A 14 4.67 -4.65 -17.53
C GLN A 14 3.61 -4.47 -16.43
N GLN A 15 3.31 -5.51 -15.65
CA GLN A 15 2.43 -5.40 -14.49
C GLN A 15 3.02 -4.46 -13.43
N ILE A 16 4.32 -4.56 -13.15
CA ILE A 16 5.02 -3.69 -12.20
C ILE A 16 4.99 -2.23 -12.68
N ILE A 17 5.33 -1.98 -13.95
CA ILE A 17 5.28 -0.64 -14.55
C ILE A 17 3.85 -0.08 -14.51
N ALA A 18 2.84 -0.88 -14.86
CA ALA A 18 1.44 -0.48 -14.81
C ALA A 18 0.99 -0.12 -13.39
N MET A 19 1.42 -0.90 -12.39
CA MET A 19 1.16 -0.63 -10.98
C MET A 19 1.79 0.71 -10.54
N GLU A 20 3.04 0.99 -10.93
CA GLU A 20 3.73 2.25 -10.60
C GLU A 20 3.07 3.46 -11.27
N MET A 21 2.68 3.34 -12.54
CA MET A 21 1.96 4.39 -13.26
C MET A 21 0.60 4.68 -12.62
N LEU A 22 -0.13 3.63 -12.25
CA LEU A 22 -1.41 3.75 -11.56
C LEU A 22 -1.22 4.43 -10.20
N TRP A 23 -0.23 3.98 -9.42
CA TRP A 23 0.08 4.56 -8.12
C TRP A 23 0.45 6.06 -8.22
N LYS A 24 1.32 6.42 -9.18
CA LYS A 24 1.67 7.82 -9.45
C LYS A 24 0.43 8.66 -9.78
N ARG A 25 -0.50 8.14 -10.56
CA ARG A 25 -1.75 8.83 -10.89
C ARG A 25 -2.67 9.00 -9.69
N LEU A 26 -2.82 7.96 -8.87
CA LEU A 26 -3.67 7.98 -7.67
C LEU A 26 -3.12 8.91 -6.58
N SER A 27 -1.79 9.00 -6.46
CA SER A 27 -1.11 9.84 -5.45
C SER A 27 -1.00 11.32 -5.84
N GLN A 28 -1.26 11.68 -7.11
CA GLN A 28 -1.10 13.04 -7.63
C GLN A 28 -2.27 13.99 -7.35
N GLY A 29 -3.36 13.54 -6.70
CA GLY A 29 -4.52 14.39 -6.46
C GLY A 29 -5.26 14.05 -5.15
N PRO A 30 -5.32 14.97 -4.17
CA PRO A 30 -6.20 14.80 -3.01
C PRO A 30 -7.69 14.97 -3.35
N ASP A 31 -8.06 15.53 -4.50
CA ASP A 31 -9.40 16.11 -4.70
C ASP A 31 -10.43 15.24 -5.44
N ASN A 32 -10.07 14.11 -6.05
CA ASN A 32 -11.03 13.37 -6.92
C ASN A 32 -11.37 11.95 -6.49
N THR A 33 -10.73 11.40 -5.46
CA THR A 33 -11.09 10.07 -4.95
C THR A 33 -11.00 10.08 -3.44
N ALA A 34 -12.16 9.97 -2.78
CA ALA A 34 -12.19 9.66 -1.37
C ALA A 34 -11.42 8.35 -1.14
N PRO A 35 -10.61 8.25 -0.08
CA PRO A 35 -10.04 6.97 0.34
C PRO A 35 -11.16 5.92 0.44
N PRO A 36 -10.86 4.64 0.18
CA PRO A 36 -11.83 3.57 0.39
C PRO A 36 -12.47 3.67 1.78
N THR A 37 -13.75 3.32 1.89
CA THR A 37 -14.50 3.48 3.15
C THR A 37 -13.84 2.75 4.33
N TRP A 38 -13.24 1.59 4.08
CA TRP A 38 -12.49 0.81 5.07
C TRP A 38 -11.20 1.48 5.55
N HIS A 39 -10.61 2.40 4.77
CA HIS A 39 -9.30 2.99 5.08
C HIS A 39 -9.34 3.79 6.38
N ARG A 40 -10.47 4.47 6.64
CA ARG A 40 -10.68 5.22 7.88
C ARG A 40 -10.64 4.29 9.10
N ASP A 41 -11.30 3.14 9.00
CA ASP A 41 -11.44 2.22 10.12
C ASP A 41 -10.08 1.62 10.51
N ILE A 42 -9.28 1.23 9.52
CA ILE A 42 -7.91 0.73 9.74
C ILE A 42 -7.02 1.81 10.37
N VAL A 43 -7.11 3.05 9.91
CA VAL A 43 -6.33 4.16 10.50
C VAL A 43 -6.75 4.40 11.94
N ALA A 44 -8.06 4.39 12.23
CA ALA A 44 -8.58 4.59 13.57
C ALA A 44 -8.14 3.47 14.53
N GLU A 45 -8.20 2.21 14.08
CA GLU A 45 -7.75 1.04 14.84
C GLU A 45 -6.27 1.16 15.22
N ARG A 46 -5.40 1.47 14.25
CA ARG A 46 -3.96 1.63 14.50
C ARG A 46 -3.64 2.79 15.43
N VAL A 47 -4.33 3.92 15.27
CA VAL A 47 -4.15 5.07 16.16
C VAL A 47 -4.57 4.73 17.59
N ALA A 48 -5.68 4.00 17.76
CA ALA A 48 -6.09 3.52 19.07
C ALA A 48 -5.05 2.57 19.69
N GLY A 49 -4.52 1.63 18.89
CA GLY A 49 -3.47 0.71 19.32
C GLY A 49 -2.17 1.41 19.76
N LEU A 50 -1.82 2.53 19.12
CA LEU A 50 -0.68 3.36 19.56
C LEU A 50 -0.98 4.10 20.87
N GLN A 51 -2.23 4.51 21.09
CA GLN A 51 -2.65 5.23 22.30
C GLN A 51 -2.78 4.31 23.51
N ASP A 52 -3.26 3.08 23.32
CA ASP A 52 -3.43 2.09 24.38
C ASP A 52 -2.17 1.24 24.63
N GLY A 53 -1.16 1.36 23.77
CA GLY A 53 0.13 0.69 23.90
C GLY A 53 0.17 -0.73 23.34
N THR A 54 -0.86 -1.18 22.62
CA THR A 54 -0.89 -2.49 21.95
C THR A 54 -0.14 -2.49 20.61
N GLU A 55 0.09 -1.32 20.01
CA GLU A 55 0.96 -1.13 18.85
C GLU A 55 2.19 -0.28 19.19
N SER A 56 3.26 -0.44 18.42
CA SER A 56 4.46 0.39 18.53
C SER A 56 4.97 0.83 17.16
N LEU A 57 5.51 2.04 17.11
CA LEU A 57 6.21 2.54 15.93
C LEU A 57 7.59 1.90 15.83
N SER A 58 7.98 1.52 14.62
CA SER A 58 9.34 1.05 14.33
C SER A 58 10.04 2.05 13.41
N ASP A 59 11.34 2.24 13.62
CA ASP A 59 12.14 2.98 12.65
C ASP A 59 12.14 2.27 11.29
N TRP A 60 12.09 3.05 10.22
CA TRP A 60 12.00 2.50 8.88
C TRP A 60 13.25 1.69 8.49
N ALA A 61 14.44 2.07 8.97
CA ALA A 61 15.66 1.31 8.75
C ALA A 61 15.58 -0.07 9.43
N ASP A 62 15.05 -0.13 10.65
CA ASP A 62 14.87 -1.40 11.39
C ASP A 62 13.86 -2.31 10.69
N VAL A 63 12.78 -1.74 10.16
CA VAL A 63 11.80 -2.50 9.36
C VAL A 63 12.43 -3.08 8.11
N LYS A 64 13.20 -2.28 7.35
CA LYS A 64 13.90 -2.76 6.15
C LYS A 64 14.85 -3.90 6.47
N LYS A 65 15.64 -3.78 7.54
CA LYS A 65 16.56 -4.83 7.98
C LYS A 65 15.80 -6.13 8.28
N ARG A 66 14.75 -6.06 9.10
CA ARG A 66 13.91 -7.22 9.43
C ARG A 66 13.27 -7.88 8.21
N LEU A 67 12.85 -7.10 7.22
CA LEU A 67 12.28 -7.63 5.98
C LEU A 67 13.34 -8.31 5.12
N ALA A 68 14.53 -7.72 4.99
CA ALA A 68 15.65 -8.32 4.27
C ALA A 68 16.06 -9.66 4.91
N ASP A 69 16.16 -9.72 6.24
CA ASP A 69 16.51 -10.95 6.98
C ASP A 69 15.46 -12.07 6.81
N ARG A 70 14.19 -11.72 6.55
CA ARG A 70 13.09 -12.69 6.32
C ARG A 70 13.01 -13.24 4.90
N LEU A 71 13.65 -12.57 3.95
CA LEU A 71 13.61 -12.92 2.52
C LEU A 71 14.89 -13.64 2.06
N GLN A 72 15.80 -13.94 2.98
CA GLN A 72 16.94 -14.85 2.80
C GLN A 72 16.50 -16.30 2.99
#